data_AF-A0A9N7G855-F1
#
_entry.id   AF-A0A9N7G855-F1
#
_cell.length_a   1.000
_cell.length_b   1.000
_cell.length_c   1.000
_cell.angle_alpha   90.00
_cell.angle_beta   90.00
_cell.angle_gamma   90.00
#
_symmetry.space_group_name_H-M   'P 1'
#
loop_
_entity.id
_entity.type
_entity.pdbx_description
1 polymer ?
#
loop_
_entity_poly.entity_id
_entity_poly.type
_entity_poly.pdbx_seq_one_letter_code
_entity_poly.pdbx_strand_id
1 'polypeptide(L)'
;MNEKIAILSAYSFVNIEEPASLIPKLLLIGKRKYVRGTILLANEGFNGSFSGSYENVNLVLEELIKLTGPKDVNVKINYSDVHPFQKLKVRLKKEIVAMNVDDLNVDLFKGEYIEPKYWDEFITKQDVIVIDTRNDYEVEVGTFKSAINPNTKTFKQFPAWVQQNQELLKGKKIAMVCTGGIRCEKSTSLLKSIGYDEVYHLKGGILQYLEDTQNKNNLWQGECFVFDDRRAVTDDLSPVERHWLQR
;
A
#
# COMPACT_ATOMS: atom_id res chain seq x y z
N MET A 1 22.10 23.00 -1.62
CA MET A 1 20.86 22.21 -1.44
C MET A 1 21.32 20.78 -1.19
N ASN A 2 20.99 20.20 -0.04
CA ASN A 2 21.24 18.77 0.16
C ASN A 2 20.35 18.00 -0.82
N GLU A 3 20.90 16.98 -1.46
CA GLU A 3 20.15 16.10 -2.35
C GLU A 3 19.05 15.39 -1.55
N LYS A 4 17.80 15.47 -2.03
CA LYS A 4 16.67 14.86 -1.33
C LYS A 4 16.82 13.32 -1.34
N ILE A 5 16.49 12.69 -0.21
CA ILE A 5 16.43 11.24 -0.07
C ILE A 5 15.16 10.73 -0.73
N ALA A 6 15.31 9.86 -1.74
CA ALA A 6 14.20 9.16 -2.36
C ALA A 6 13.68 8.06 -1.43
N ILE A 7 12.35 7.92 -1.35
CA ILE A 7 11.63 6.89 -0.60
C ILE A 7 10.80 6.11 -1.61
N LEU A 8 11.29 4.93 -1.98
CA LEU A 8 10.67 4.04 -2.93
C LEU A 8 9.81 3.02 -2.18
N SER A 9 8.54 2.96 -2.52
CA SER A 9 7.64 1.87 -2.12
C SER A 9 7.28 1.04 -3.35
N ALA A 10 7.42 -0.27 -3.26
CA ALA A 10 7.12 -1.15 -4.37
C ALA A 10 6.57 -2.49 -3.91
N TYR A 11 5.62 -3.04 -4.65
CA TYR A 11 5.15 -4.41 -4.44
C TYR A 11 4.79 -5.08 -5.75
N SER A 12 4.82 -6.41 -5.73
CA SER A 12 4.35 -7.25 -6.82
C SER A 12 3.88 -8.59 -6.26
N PHE A 13 2.77 -9.09 -6.80
CA PHE A 13 2.33 -10.45 -6.61
C PHE A 13 2.95 -11.30 -7.73
N VAL A 14 3.92 -12.14 -7.37
CA VAL A 14 4.67 -13.00 -8.28
C VAL A 14 5.06 -14.26 -7.54
N ASN A 15 4.94 -15.43 -8.18
CA ASN A 15 5.34 -16.67 -7.55
C ASN A 15 6.87 -16.72 -7.40
N ILE A 16 7.34 -16.65 -6.16
CA ILE A 16 8.75 -16.82 -5.80
C ILE A 16 8.90 -18.20 -5.17
N GLU A 17 9.61 -19.10 -5.84
CA GLU A 17 9.79 -20.48 -5.34
C GLU A 17 10.58 -20.51 -4.03
N GLU A 18 11.74 -19.83 -4.01
CA GLU A 18 12.69 -19.86 -2.89
C GLU A 18 13.01 -18.45 -2.36
N PRO A 19 12.04 -17.73 -1.76
CA PRO A 19 12.23 -16.34 -1.32
C PRO A 19 13.34 -16.18 -0.29
N ALA A 20 13.58 -17.20 0.55
CA ALA A 20 14.65 -17.20 1.53
C ALA A 20 16.05 -17.06 0.88
N SER A 21 16.25 -17.65 -0.31
CA SER A 21 17.52 -17.60 -1.03
C SER A 21 17.89 -16.20 -1.55
N LEU A 22 16.91 -15.30 -1.66
CA LEU A 22 17.11 -13.94 -2.17
C LEU A 22 17.61 -12.97 -1.10
N ILE A 23 17.41 -13.29 0.19
CA ILE A 23 17.71 -12.42 1.32
C ILE A 23 19.17 -11.95 1.34
N PRO A 24 20.19 -12.84 1.21
CA PRO A 24 21.58 -12.41 1.27
C PRO A 24 21.96 -11.47 0.11
N LYS A 25 21.42 -11.71 -1.09
CA LYS A 25 21.68 -10.89 -2.29
C LYS A 25 21.12 -9.48 -2.11
N LEU A 26 19.87 -9.36 -1.67
CA LEU A 26 19.18 -8.10 -1.43
C LEU A 26 19.81 -7.29 -0.29
N LEU A 27 20.22 -7.96 0.79
CA LEU A 27 20.98 -7.31 1.88
C LEU A 27 22.33 -6.79 1.40
N LEU A 28 23.06 -7.57 0.58
CA LEU A 28 24.37 -7.19 0.06
C LEU A 28 24.28 -5.95 -0.84
N ILE A 29 23.39 -5.95 -1.83
CA ILE A 29 23.22 -4.81 -2.73
C ILE A 29 22.74 -3.58 -1.96
N GLY A 30 21.73 -3.72 -1.10
CA GLY A 30 21.21 -2.59 -0.35
C GLY A 30 22.24 -1.99 0.61
N LYS A 31 23.09 -2.82 1.24
CA LYS A 31 24.22 -2.32 2.06
C LYS A 31 25.26 -1.59 1.22
N ARG A 32 25.64 -2.12 0.04
CA ARG A 32 26.58 -1.48 -0.89
C ARG A 32 26.07 -0.14 -1.42
N LYS A 33 24.75 0.01 -1.51
CA LYS A 33 24.06 1.20 -2.03
C LYS A 33 23.53 2.13 -0.92
N TYR A 34 23.91 1.89 0.34
CA TYR A 34 23.50 2.68 1.50
C TYR A 34 21.96 2.84 1.65
N VAL A 35 21.20 1.87 1.14
CA VAL A 35 19.74 1.86 1.22
C VAL A 35 19.29 1.45 2.62
N ARG A 36 18.23 2.09 3.13
CA ARG A 36 17.60 1.77 4.43
C ARG A 36 16.11 1.50 4.22
N GLY A 37 15.49 0.64 5.02
CA GLY A 37 14.08 0.32 4.84
C GLY A 37 13.75 -1.13 5.11
N THR A 38 12.62 -1.57 4.60
CA THR A 38 12.17 -2.97 4.74
C THR A 38 11.76 -3.52 3.39
N ILE A 39 12.25 -4.71 3.06
CA ILE A 39 11.77 -5.55 1.96
C ILE A 39 11.19 -6.81 2.59
N LEU A 40 9.94 -7.11 2.28
CA LEU A 40 9.24 -8.34 2.64
C LEU A 40 9.24 -9.26 1.43
N LEU A 41 9.55 -10.53 1.67
CA LEU A 41 9.50 -11.59 0.67
C LEU A 41 8.58 -12.69 1.19
N ALA A 42 7.75 -13.23 0.32
CA ALA A 42 6.97 -14.43 0.54
C ALA A 42 6.89 -15.21 -0.78
N ASN A 43 6.35 -16.43 -0.75
CA ASN A 43 6.11 -17.17 -1.98
C ASN A 43 5.15 -16.43 -2.94
N GLU A 44 4.21 -15.64 -2.39
CA GLU A 44 3.28 -14.82 -3.19
C GLU A 44 3.89 -13.53 -3.78
N GLY A 45 5.15 -13.19 -3.49
CA GLY A 45 5.83 -12.05 -4.10
C GLY A 45 6.67 -11.21 -3.13
N PHE A 46 6.73 -9.90 -3.39
CA PHE A 46 7.47 -8.95 -2.56
C PHE A 46 6.68 -7.67 -2.25
N ASN A 47 7.02 -7.03 -1.13
CA ASN A 47 6.55 -5.70 -0.74
C ASN A 47 7.68 -4.97 -0.02
N GLY A 48 8.03 -3.77 -0.48
CA GLY A 48 9.14 -3.00 0.05
C GLY A 48 8.81 -1.53 0.22
N SER A 49 9.40 -0.94 1.24
CA SER A 49 9.52 0.52 1.38
C SER A 49 10.92 0.83 1.89
N PHE A 50 11.71 1.54 1.09
CA PHE A 50 13.11 1.79 1.35
C PHE A 50 13.59 3.11 0.74
N SER A 51 14.68 3.65 1.27
CA SER A 51 15.19 4.98 0.96
C SER A 51 16.70 5.05 0.76
N GLY A 52 17.13 6.03 -0.04
CA GLY A 52 18.50 6.27 -0.49
C GLY A 52 18.52 7.40 -1.52
N SER A 53 19.63 7.55 -2.27
CA SER A 53 19.59 8.36 -3.50
C SER A 53 18.65 7.71 -4.51
N TYR A 54 18.13 8.50 -5.46
CA TYR A 54 17.24 8.00 -6.52
C TYR A 54 17.88 6.84 -7.29
N GLU A 55 19.15 6.95 -7.67
CA GLU A 55 19.89 5.92 -8.39
C GLU A 55 20.03 4.66 -7.55
N ASN A 56 20.33 4.81 -6.26
CA ASN A 56 20.59 3.68 -5.37
C ASN A 56 19.32 2.88 -5.05
N VAL A 57 18.16 3.54 -4.86
CA VAL A 57 16.90 2.82 -4.66
C VAL A 57 16.46 2.11 -5.94
N ASN A 58 16.66 2.72 -7.12
CA ASN A 58 16.35 2.08 -8.40
C ASN A 58 17.22 0.84 -8.65
N LEU A 59 18.53 0.89 -8.35
CA LEU A 59 19.40 -0.28 -8.46
C LEU A 59 18.97 -1.45 -7.56
N VAL A 60 18.44 -1.16 -6.37
CA VAL A 60 17.88 -2.20 -5.48
C VAL A 60 16.57 -2.75 -6.04
N LEU A 61 15.71 -1.89 -6.61
CA LEU A 61 14.48 -2.32 -7.28
C LEU A 61 14.77 -3.19 -8.51
N GLU A 62 15.72 -2.81 -9.36
CA GLU A 62 16.13 -3.57 -10.54
C GLU A 62 16.64 -4.97 -10.18
N GLU A 63 17.46 -5.07 -9.13
CA GLU A 63 17.92 -6.38 -8.63
C GLU A 63 16.76 -7.20 -8.07
N LEU A 64 15.81 -6.58 -7.37
CA LEU A 64 14.61 -7.25 -6.88
C LEU A 64 13.76 -7.79 -8.04
N ILE A 65 13.52 -6.99 -9.09
CA ILE A 65 12.81 -7.39 -10.31
C ILE A 65 13.53 -8.53 -11.00
N LYS A 66 14.84 -8.43 -11.19
CA LYS A 66 15.66 -9.46 -11.84
C LYS A 66 15.62 -10.78 -11.08
N LEU A 67 15.66 -10.74 -9.76
CA LEU A 67 15.65 -11.93 -8.90
C LEU A 67 14.28 -12.59 -8.79
N THR A 68 13.19 -11.87 -9.07
CA THR A 68 11.81 -12.35 -8.85
C THR A 68 11.00 -12.52 -10.13
N GLY A 69 11.40 -11.90 -11.25
CA GLY A 69 10.74 -12.03 -12.55
C GLY A 69 9.26 -11.62 -12.59
N PRO A 70 8.83 -10.52 -11.94
CA PRO A 70 7.43 -10.12 -11.95
C PRO A 70 7.01 -9.64 -13.35
N LYS A 71 5.73 -9.84 -13.70
CA LYS A 71 5.14 -9.25 -14.91
C LYS A 71 4.93 -7.74 -14.74
N ASP A 72 4.42 -7.35 -13.57
CA ASP A 72 4.09 -5.97 -13.23
C ASP A 72 4.63 -5.65 -11.82
N VAL A 73 5.05 -4.41 -11.62
CA VAL A 73 5.45 -3.91 -10.30
C VAL A 73 4.79 -2.56 -10.06
N ASN A 74 4.06 -2.45 -8.96
CA ASN A 74 3.60 -1.15 -8.50
C ASN A 74 4.78 -0.45 -7.84
N VAL A 75 5.14 0.74 -8.33
CA VAL A 75 6.28 1.53 -7.82
C VAL A 75 5.81 2.95 -7.56
N LYS A 76 6.18 3.49 -6.40
CA LYS A 76 5.98 4.88 -6.04
C LYS A 76 7.23 5.45 -5.40
N ILE A 77 7.58 6.69 -5.76
CA ILE A 77 8.73 7.40 -5.20
C ILE A 77 8.23 8.71 -4.57
N ASN A 78 8.60 8.93 -3.31
CA ASN A 78 8.45 10.20 -2.62
C ASN A 78 9.83 10.71 -2.20
N TYR A 79 9.90 11.92 -1.66
CA TYR A 79 11.16 12.52 -1.22
C TYR A 79 11.09 13.03 0.22
N SER A 80 12.22 13.01 0.90
CA SER A 80 12.40 13.60 2.23
C SER A 80 13.81 14.15 2.38
N ASP A 81 14.01 15.11 3.28
CA ASP A 81 15.34 15.69 3.53
C ASP A 81 16.26 14.75 4.33
N VAL A 82 15.70 13.73 5.00
CA VAL A 82 16.48 12.71 5.72
C VAL A 82 15.90 11.31 5.52
N HIS A 83 16.69 10.28 5.81
CA HIS A 83 16.20 8.90 5.81
C HIS A 83 15.07 8.71 6.85
N PRO A 84 13.89 8.22 6.43
CA PRO A 84 12.81 7.85 7.35
C PRO A 84 12.98 6.41 7.90
N PHE A 85 14.06 5.73 7.54
CA PHE A 85 14.38 4.38 8.00
C PHE A 85 15.77 4.34 8.64
N GLN A 86 15.90 3.56 9.71
CA GLN A 86 17.14 3.44 10.46
C GLN A 86 18.17 2.50 9.81
N LYS A 87 17.71 1.37 9.26
CA LYS A 87 18.57 0.36 8.61
C LYS A 87 17.77 -0.44 7.59
N LEU A 88 18.47 -1.12 6.68
CA LEU A 88 17.84 -2.10 5.80
C LEU A 88 17.48 -3.38 6.57
N LYS A 89 16.29 -3.90 6.28
CA LYS A 89 15.79 -5.20 6.72
C LYS A 89 15.24 -5.92 5.49
N VAL A 90 15.62 -7.17 5.29
CA VAL A 90 14.96 -8.06 4.33
C VAL A 90 14.38 -9.21 5.14
N ARG A 91 13.07 -9.43 5.04
CA ARG A 91 12.34 -10.34 5.93
C ARG A 91 11.52 -11.34 5.13
N LEU A 92 11.72 -12.62 5.43
CA LEU A 92 10.81 -13.66 5.01
C LEU A 92 9.49 -13.55 5.77
N LYS A 93 8.39 -13.69 5.07
CA LYS A 93 7.01 -13.70 5.60
C LYS A 93 6.21 -14.80 4.92
N LYS A 94 5.09 -15.17 5.55
CA LYS A 94 4.07 -16.01 4.91
C LYS A 94 3.33 -15.25 3.81
N GLU A 95 3.05 -13.97 4.06
CA GLU A 95 2.37 -13.06 3.16
C GLU A 95 3.10 -11.71 3.13
N ILE A 96 3.17 -11.07 1.97
CA ILE A 96 3.74 -9.72 1.78
C ILE A 96 2.80 -8.62 2.30
N VAL A 97 1.52 -8.96 2.45
CA VAL A 97 0.50 -8.25 3.23
C VAL A 97 -0.43 -9.29 3.85
N ALA A 98 -0.43 -9.38 5.18
CA ALA A 98 -1.07 -10.50 5.86
C ALA A 98 -2.59 -10.28 6.01
N MET A 99 -3.37 -11.05 5.26
CA MET A 99 -4.83 -11.12 5.39
C MET A 99 -5.29 -12.44 6.03
N ASN A 100 -4.42 -13.46 6.09
CA ASN A 100 -4.74 -14.79 6.63
C ASN A 100 -5.94 -15.44 5.91
N VAL A 101 -6.00 -15.34 4.59
CA VAL A 101 -6.95 -16.08 3.75
C VAL A 101 -6.14 -17.05 2.90
N ASP A 102 -6.34 -18.34 3.13
CA ASP A 102 -5.66 -19.39 2.38
C ASP A 102 -6.13 -19.41 0.92
N ASP A 103 -5.21 -19.75 0.01
CA ASP A 103 -5.47 -19.94 -1.43
C ASP A 103 -6.10 -18.76 -2.17
N LEU A 104 -5.97 -17.54 -1.65
CA LEU A 104 -6.45 -16.35 -2.35
C LEU A 104 -5.57 -16.03 -3.56
N ASN A 105 -6.09 -16.33 -4.75
CA ASN A 105 -5.41 -15.99 -5.99
C ASN A 105 -5.76 -14.56 -6.43
N VAL A 106 -4.86 -13.62 -6.14
CA VAL A 106 -5.00 -12.20 -6.51
C VAL A 106 -5.02 -11.99 -8.02
N ASP A 107 -4.38 -12.87 -8.80
CA ASP A 107 -4.37 -12.77 -10.26
C ASP A 107 -5.71 -13.18 -10.91
N LEU A 108 -6.39 -14.18 -10.35
CA LEU A 108 -7.68 -14.65 -10.85
C LEU A 108 -8.82 -13.68 -10.50
N PHE A 109 -8.75 -13.03 -9.33
CA PHE A 109 -9.84 -12.23 -8.78
C PHE A 109 -9.52 -10.73 -8.73
N LYS A 110 -8.87 -10.17 -9.75
CA LYS A 110 -8.51 -8.74 -9.75
C LYS A 110 -9.74 -7.83 -9.64
N GLY A 111 -9.71 -6.94 -8.66
CA GLY A 111 -10.62 -5.81 -8.58
C GLY A 111 -10.45 -4.86 -9.77
N GLU A 112 -11.41 -3.97 -9.95
CA GLU A 112 -11.32 -2.92 -10.97
C GLU A 112 -10.59 -1.69 -10.42
N TYR A 113 -9.63 -1.19 -11.19
CA TYR A 113 -8.88 0.01 -10.83
C TYR A 113 -9.67 1.26 -11.21
N ILE A 114 -9.83 2.18 -10.24
CA ILE A 114 -10.27 3.55 -10.50
C ILE A 114 -9.05 4.46 -10.42
N GLU A 115 -8.78 5.18 -11.52
CA GLU A 115 -7.71 6.18 -11.57
C GLU A 115 -8.02 7.34 -10.61
N PRO A 116 -7.00 7.91 -9.93
CA PRO A 116 -7.16 9.06 -9.03
C PRO A 116 -8.04 10.19 -9.57
N LYS A 117 -7.86 10.57 -10.84
CA LYS A 117 -8.62 11.65 -11.49
C LYS A 117 -10.13 11.39 -11.58
N TYR A 118 -10.57 10.13 -11.54
CA TYR A 118 -11.98 9.73 -11.57
C TYR A 118 -12.50 9.31 -10.20
N TRP A 119 -11.63 9.23 -9.19
CA TRP A 119 -11.96 8.70 -7.87
C TRP A 119 -13.07 9.49 -7.20
N ASP A 120 -12.95 10.82 -7.14
CA ASP A 120 -13.91 11.70 -6.46
C ASP A 120 -15.33 11.61 -7.05
N GLU A 121 -15.42 11.57 -8.38
CA GLU A 121 -16.69 11.40 -9.08
C GLU A 121 -17.28 10.01 -8.80
N PHE A 122 -16.43 8.98 -8.78
CA PHE A 122 -16.87 7.62 -8.52
C PHE A 122 -17.42 7.45 -7.10
N ILE A 123 -16.69 7.90 -6.08
CA ILE A 123 -17.06 7.66 -4.67
C ILE A 123 -18.23 8.52 -4.17
N THR A 124 -18.65 9.51 -4.95
CA THR A 124 -19.80 10.37 -4.61
C THR A 124 -21.13 9.87 -5.19
N LYS A 125 -21.11 8.78 -5.97
CA LYS A 125 -22.32 8.14 -6.49
C LYS A 125 -23.10 7.46 -5.36
N GLN A 126 -24.43 7.52 -5.42
CA GLN A 126 -25.31 7.04 -4.34
C GLN A 126 -25.29 5.52 -4.13
N ASP A 127 -24.91 4.77 -5.16
CA ASP A 127 -24.82 3.30 -5.15
C ASP A 127 -23.42 2.79 -4.79
N VAL A 128 -22.45 3.70 -4.57
CA VAL A 128 -21.07 3.37 -4.19
C VAL A 128 -20.90 3.49 -2.68
N ILE A 129 -20.30 2.46 -2.08
CA ILE A 129 -19.79 2.52 -0.71
C ILE A 129 -18.26 2.52 -0.75
N VAL A 130 -17.65 3.34 0.10
CA VAL A 130 -16.19 3.38 0.25
C VAL A 130 -15.81 2.67 1.54
N ILE A 131 -14.84 1.76 1.48
CA ILE A 131 -14.33 1.03 2.63
C ILE A 131 -12.84 1.31 2.77
N ASP A 132 -12.44 1.83 3.93
CA ASP A 132 -11.05 2.01 4.27
C ASP A 132 -10.49 0.69 4.81
N THR A 133 -9.64 0.02 4.03
CA THR A 133 -9.09 -1.30 4.40
C THR A 133 -7.89 -1.18 5.34
N ARG A 134 -7.59 0.03 5.81
CA ARG A 134 -6.51 0.29 6.74
C ARG A 134 -6.89 -0.09 8.17
N ASN A 135 -5.88 -0.20 9.03
CA ASN A 135 -6.13 -0.41 10.46
C ASN A 135 -6.71 0.87 11.06
N ASP A 136 -7.48 0.72 12.14
CA ASP A 136 -8.17 1.79 12.83
C ASP A 136 -7.27 2.99 13.17
N TYR A 137 -6.07 2.76 13.71
CA TYR A 137 -5.11 3.83 14.01
C TYR A 137 -4.67 4.63 12.79
N GLU A 138 -4.74 4.07 11.57
CA GLU A 138 -4.43 4.79 10.33
C GLU A 138 -5.63 5.62 9.86
N VAL A 139 -6.85 5.14 10.12
CA VAL A 139 -8.10 5.82 9.78
C VAL A 139 -8.33 7.02 10.71
N GLU A 140 -7.96 6.90 11.99
CA GLU A 140 -7.99 8.00 12.97
C GLU A 140 -7.10 9.19 12.57
N VAL A 141 -6.00 8.96 11.85
CA VAL A 141 -5.09 10.01 11.37
C VAL A 141 -5.70 10.80 10.21
N GLY A 142 -6.53 10.15 9.39
CA GLY A 142 -7.21 10.77 8.27
C GLY A 142 -7.85 9.72 7.38
N THR A 143 -8.94 10.07 6.69
CA THR A 143 -9.69 9.16 5.80
C THR A 143 -10.54 9.94 4.80
N PHE A 144 -11.14 9.25 3.84
CA PHE A 144 -12.14 9.88 2.95
C PHE A 144 -13.43 10.16 3.71
N LYS A 145 -14.04 11.32 3.48
CA LYS A 145 -15.21 11.83 4.22
C LYS A 145 -16.37 10.83 4.40
N SER A 146 -16.64 10.01 3.39
CA SER A 146 -17.74 9.02 3.40
C SER A 146 -17.25 7.57 3.54
N ALA A 147 -15.98 7.35 3.87
CA ALA A 147 -15.44 6.00 4.01
C ALA A 147 -15.92 5.33 5.29
N ILE A 148 -16.38 4.10 5.13
CA ILE A 148 -16.65 3.18 6.23
C ILE A 148 -15.32 2.75 6.81
N ASN A 149 -15.17 2.91 8.12
CA ASN A 149 -14.08 2.33 8.90
C ASN A 149 -14.52 0.94 9.42
N PRO A 150 -13.88 -0.15 8.99
CA PRO A 150 -14.12 -1.48 9.53
C PRO A 150 -13.76 -1.63 11.02
N ASN A 151 -13.04 -0.68 11.60
CA ASN A 151 -12.49 -0.71 12.95
C ASN A 151 -11.57 -1.92 13.20
N THR A 152 -10.86 -2.37 12.15
CA THR A 152 -9.90 -3.47 12.28
C THR A 152 -8.61 -3.00 12.95
N LYS A 153 -8.15 -3.72 13.98
CA LYS A 153 -6.82 -3.52 14.60
C LYS A 153 -5.70 -4.04 13.70
N THR A 154 -6.01 -5.07 12.90
CA THR A 154 -5.10 -5.64 11.91
C THR A 154 -5.88 -6.04 10.67
N PHE A 155 -5.27 -5.90 9.49
CA PHE A 155 -5.87 -6.30 8.21
C PHE A 155 -6.37 -7.76 8.14
N LYS A 156 -5.81 -8.66 8.97
CA LYS A 156 -6.28 -10.05 9.13
C LYS A 156 -7.73 -10.17 9.62
N GLN A 157 -8.28 -9.12 10.22
CA GLN A 157 -9.65 -9.08 10.70
C GLN A 157 -10.63 -8.67 9.59
N PHE A 158 -10.14 -8.16 8.46
CA PHE A 158 -10.97 -7.70 7.35
C PHE A 158 -11.92 -8.80 6.80
N PRO A 159 -11.48 -10.06 6.59
CA PRO A 159 -12.39 -11.12 6.14
C PRO A 159 -13.57 -11.36 7.10
N ALA A 160 -13.32 -11.35 8.41
CA ALA A 160 -14.37 -11.50 9.41
C ALA A 160 -15.34 -10.31 9.40
N TRP A 161 -14.82 -9.09 9.21
CA TRP A 161 -15.66 -7.91 9.05
C TRP A 161 -16.56 -8.01 7.82
N VAL A 162 -16.04 -8.46 6.67
CA VAL A 162 -16.84 -8.69 5.45
C VAL A 162 -17.97 -9.68 5.72
N GLN A 163 -17.68 -10.80 6.38
CA GLN A 163 -18.69 -11.81 6.73
C GLN A 163 -19.80 -11.26 7.63
N GLN A 164 -19.47 -10.38 8.57
CA GLN A 164 -20.44 -9.77 9.49
C GLN A 164 -21.27 -8.65 8.85
N ASN A 165 -20.84 -8.11 7.71
CA ASN A 165 -21.45 -6.93 7.08
C ASN A 165 -22.02 -7.23 5.68
N GLN A 166 -22.35 -8.48 5.35
CA GLN A 166 -22.83 -8.85 4.01
C GLN A 166 -24.04 -8.04 3.54
N GLU A 167 -24.99 -7.73 4.43
CA GLU A 167 -26.17 -6.91 4.12
C GLU A 167 -25.82 -5.46 3.79
N LEU A 168 -24.77 -4.90 4.39
CA LEU A 168 -24.26 -3.56 4.05
C LEU A 168 -23.67 -3.53 2.63
N LEU A 169 -23.03 -4.63 2.21
CA LEU A 169 -22.35 -4.75 0.94
C LEU A 169 -23.29 -5.13 -0.22
N LYS A 170 -24.44 -5.74 0.10
CA LYS A 170 -25.34 -6.33 -0.88
C LYS A 170 -25.92 -5.29 -1.85
N GLY A 171 -25.75 -5.54 -3.15
CA GLY A 171 -26.28 -4.67 -4.22
C GLY A 171 -25.62 -3.29 -4.29
N LYS A 172 -24.41 -3.14 -3.73
CA LYS A 172 -23.61 -1.91 -3.79
C LYS A 172 -22.39 -2.10 -4.66
N LYS A 173 -21.91 -1.00 -5.25
CA LYS A 173 -20.56 -0.90 -5.80
C LYS A 173 -19.59 -0.65 -4.65
N ILE A 174 -18.59 -1.51 -4.51
CA ILE A 174 -17.71 -1.50 -3.34
C ILE A 174 -16.36 -0.94 -3.74
N ALA A 175 -16.05 0.27 -3.27
CA ALA A 175 -14.79 0.96 -3.52
C ALA A 175 -13.86 0.84 -2.30
N MET A 176 -12.66 0.30 -2.48
CA MET A 176 -11.71 0.08 -1.39
C MET A 176 -10.46 0.95 -1.50
N VAL A 177 -9.99 1.45 -0.36
CA VAL A 177 -8.77 2.26 -0.27
C VAL A 177 -7.80 1.73 0.77
N CYS A 178 -6.51 1.99 0.53
CA CYS A 178 -5.45 1.94 1.52
C CYS A 178 -4.31 2.88 1.10
N THR A 179 -3.24 2.94 1.89
CA THR A 179 -2.13 3.87 1.69
C THR A 179 -1.51 3.79 0.28
N GLY A 180 -1.16 2.59 -0.18
CA GLY A 180 -0.42 2.37 -1.44
C GLY A 180 -0.99 1.28 -2.35
N GLY A 181 -2.22 0.81 -2.10
CA GLY A 181 -2.92 -0.17 -2.96
C GLY A 181 -2.77 -1.65 -2.57
N ILE A 182 -1.66 -2.10 -1.99
CA ILE A 182 -1.42 -3.55 -1.77
C ILE A 182 -2.49 -4.29 -0.95
N ARG A 183 -3.09 -3.66 0.07
CA ARG A 183 -4.22 -4.27 0.82
C ARG A 183 -5.46 -4.39 -0.06
N CYS A 184 -5.69 -3.39 -0.91
CA CYS A 184 -6.80 -3.38 -1.83
C CYS A 184 -6.71 -4.49 -2.88
N GLU A 185 -5.51 -4.92 -3.26
CA GLU A 185 -5.33 -6.08 -4.16
C GLU A 185 -5.90 -7.36 -3.54
N LYS A 186 -5.62 -7.60 -2.24
CA LYS A 186 -6.16 -8.75 -1.53
C LYS A 186 -7.64 -8.58 -1.18
N SER A 187 -8.05 -7.41 -0.72
CA SER A 187 -9.43 -7.20 -0.29
C SER A 187 -10.42 -7.25 -1.46
N THR A 188 -10.10 -6.67 -2.63
CA THR A 188 -10.94 -6.82 -3.82
C THR A 188 -11.00 -8.27 -4.27
N SER A 189 -9.87 -8.97 -4.27
CA SER A 189 -9.81 -10.39 -4.62
C SER A 189 -10.66 -11.26 -3.70
N LEU A 190 -10.66 -10.98 -2.40
CA LEU A 190 -11.51 -11.68 -1.44
C LEU A 190 -12.99 -11.46 -1.74
N LEU A 191 -13.41 -10.21 -1.99
CA LEU A 191 -14.81 -9.92 -2.27
C LEU A 191 -15.27 -10.55 -3.58
N LYS A 192 -14.43 -10.53 -4.62
CA LYS A 192 -14.71 -11.21 -5.89
C LYS A 192 -14.80 -12.73 -5.73
N SER A 193 -13.90 -13.35 -4.94
CA SER A 193 -13.91 -14.80 -4.75
C SER A 193 -15.16 -15.31 -4.00
N ILE A 194 -15.83 -14.45 -3.24
CA ILE A 194 -17.08 -14.77 -2.52
C ILE A 194 -18.34 -14.23 -3.23
N GLY A 195 -18.22 -13.79 -4.48
CA GLY A 195 -19.37 -13.49 -5.36
C GLY A 195 -19.83 -12.03 -5.42
N TYR A 196 -19.02 -11.06 -4.97
CA TYR A 196 -19.27 -9.66 -5.28
C TYR A 196 -18.63 -9.30 -6.62
N ASP A 197 -19.43 -8.89 -7.60
CA ASP A 197 -18.94 -8.56 -8.94
C ASP A 197 -18.40 -7.12 -9.03
N GLU A 198 -19.15 -6.16 -8.48
CA GLU A 198 -18.87 -4.71 -8.57
C GLU A 198 -17.89 -4.24 -7.49
N VAL A 199 -16.63 -4.68 -7.60
CA VAL A 199 -15.58 -4.41 -6.61
C VAL A 199 -14.41 -3.64 -7.24
N TYR A 200 -14.13 -2.48 -6.64
CA TYR A 200 -13.21 -1.48 -7.16
C TYR A 200 -12.17 -1.11 -6.11
N HIS A 201 -11.02 -0.62 -6.54
CA HIS A 201 -10.09 0.06 -5.65
C HIS A 201 -9.38 1.25 -6.29
N LEU A 202 -8.87 2.14 -5.44
CA LEU A 202 -8.09 3.29 -5.86
C LEU A 202 -6.72 2.86 -6.36
N LYS A 203 -6.44 3.09 -7.64
CA LYS A 203 -5.14 2.78 -8.25
C LYS A 203 -4.04 3.62 -7.59
N GLY A 204 -2.98 2.95 -7.14
CA GLY A 204 -1.87 3.58 -6.42
C GLY A 204 -2.19 4.01 -4.98
N GLY A 205 -3.42 3.80 -4.50
CA GLY A 205 -3.85 4.13 -3.15
C GLY A 205 -3.90 5.63 -2.85
N ILE A 206 -4.09 5.94 -1.57
CA ILE A 206 -4.27 7.31 -1.07
C ILE A 206 -3.10 8.20 -1.45
N LEU A 207 -1.86 7.70 -1.39
CA LEU A 207 -0.71 8.53 -1.70
C LEU A 207 -0.70 8.97 -3.17
N GLN A 208 -1.12 8.13 -4.12
CA GLN A 208 -1.24 8.52 -5.53
C GLN A 208 -2.39 9.50 -5.75
N TYR A 209 -3.50 9.28 -5.03
CA TYR A 209 -4.61 10.22 -5.06
C TYR A 209 -4.20 11.63 -4.63
N LEU A 210 -3.49 11.75 -3.51
CA LEU A 210 -3.01 13.04 -3.00
C LEU A 210 -2.03 13.70 -3.99
N GLU A 211 -1.12 12.92 -4.57
CA GLU A 211 -0.18 13.42 -5.60
C GLU A 211 -0.89 13.97 -6.84
N ASP A 212 -1.81 13.19 -7.42
CA ASP A 212 -2.41 13.50 -8.72
C ASP A 212 -3.52 14.53 -8.64
N THR A 213 -4.25 14.56 -7.51
CA THR A 213 -5.43 15.40 -7.35
C THR A 213 -5.21 16.60 -6.45
N GLN A 214 -4.12 16.60 -5.66
CA GLN A 214 -3.81 17.59 -4.64
C GLN A 214 -4.98 17.80 -3.66
N ASN A 215 -5.80 16.76 -3.47
CA ASN A 215 -7.03 16.81 -2.69
C ASN A 215 -7.94 18.01 -3.05
N LYS A 216 -7.98 18.43 -4.32
CA LYS A 216 -8.67 19.65 -4.76
C LYS A 216 -10.16 19.72 -4.41
N ASN A 217 -10.82 18.56 -4.30
CA ASN A 217 -12.24 18.45 -3.96
C ASN A 217 -12.46 18.25 -2.45
N ASN A 218 -11.39 18.25 -1.65
CA ASN A 218 -11.41 18.11 -0.20
C ASN A 218 -12.20 16.87 0.28
N LEU A 219 -12.10 15.75 -0.44
CA LEU A 219 -12.75 14.50 -0.05
C LEU A 219 -11.89 13.69 0.92
N TRP A 220 -10.56 13.84 0.85
CA TRP A 220 -9.65 13.34 1.88
C TRP A 220 -9.60 14.32 3.06
N GLN A 221 -9.69 13.80 4.29
CA GLN A 221 -9.68 14.57 5.53
C GLN A 221 -8.55 14.09 6.43
N GLY A 222 -7.82 15.02 7.05
CA GLY A 222 -6.68 14.70 7.92
C GLY A 222 -5.41 14.34 7.14
N GLU A 223 -4.55 13.51 7.73
CA GLU A 223 -3.23 13.16 7.21
C GLU A 223 -3.17 11.69 6.81
N CYS A 224 -2.23 11.32 5.92
CA CYS A 224 -2.07 9.95 5.48
C CYS A 224 -0.97 9.24 6.29
N PHE A 225 -1.34 8.25 7.09
CA PHE A 225 -0.38 7.42 7.83
C PHE A 225 0.59 6.67 6.89
N VAL A 226 1.88 6.68 7.23
CA VAL A 226 2.95 5.97 6.52
C VAL A 226 3.80 5.13 7.47
N PHE A 227 4.30 3.99 6.97
CA PHE A 227 4.98 2.96 7.78
C PHE A 227 6.48 3.21 7.95
N ASP A 228 6.85 4.46 8.22
CA ASP A 228 8.22 4.89 8.43
C ASP A 228 8.27 6.02 9.47
N ASP A 229 9.46 6.56 9.75
CA ASP A 229 9.64 7.52 10.83
C ASP A 229 8.87 8.84 10.59
N ARG A 230 8.34 9.10 9.39
CA ARG A 230 7.45 10.27 9.13
C ARG A 230 6.12 10.14 9.87
N ARG A 231 5.68 8.91 10.15
CA ARG A 231 4.37 8.52 10.73
C ARG A 231 3.16 8.92 9.91
N ALA A 232 3.10 10.14 9.41
CA ALA A 232 2.04 10.65 8.56
C ALA A 232 2.59 11.69 7.59
N VAL A 233 1.88 11.88 6.49
CA VAL A 233 2.12 12.93 5.50
C VAL A 233 0.85 13.77 5.28
N THR A 234 1.02 15.05 4.99
CA THR A 234 -0.05 15.97 4.59
C THR A 234 -0.52 15.68 3.16
N ASP A 235 -1.52 16.42 2.70
CA ASP A 235 -2.09 16.31 1.35
C ASP A 235 -1.09 16.63 0.23
N ASP A 236 -0.10 17.48 0.50
CA ASP A 236 1.05 17.74 -0.36
C ASP A 236 2.18 16.69 -0.24
N LEU A 237 1.95 15.61 0.52
CA LEU A 237 2.90 14.53 0.79
C LEU A 237 4.13 14.92 1.63
N SER A 238 4.13 16.11 2.23
CA SER A 238 5.16 16.53 3.18
C SER A 238 5.02 15.78 4.52
N PRO A 239 6.13 15.50 5.23
CA PRO A 239 6.06 14.94 6.58
C PRO A 239 5.28 15.85 7.54
N VAL A 240 4.43 15.27 8.39
CA VAL A 240 3.72 16.03 9.43
C VAL A 240 4.69 16.39 10.55
N GLU A 241 4.99 17.69 10.72
CA GLU A 241 6.04 18.18 11.64
C GLU A 241 5.90 17.64 13.08
N ARG A 242 4.68 17.63 13.63
CA ARG A 242 4.44 17.18 15.02
C ARG A 242 4.81 15.72 15.28
N HIS A 243 4.81 14.88 14.25
CA HIS A 243 5.19 13.47 14.36
C HIS A 243 6.67 13.23 13.99
N TRP A 244 7.26 14.16 13.25
CA TRP A 244 8.63 14.09 12.77
C TRP A 244 9.66 14.61 13.78
N LEU A 245 9.30 15.64 14.56
CA LEU A 245 10.20 16.35 15.49
C LEU A 245 10.48 15.60 16.82
N GLN A 246 9.88 14.43 17.06
CA GLN A 246 10.10 13.64 18.28
C GLN A 246 11.28 12.65 18.15
N ARG A 247 12.37 13.05 17.49
CA ARG A 247 13.63 12.29 17.41
C ARG A 247 14.65 12.78 18.43
#